data_AF-A0A841R1P1-F1
#
_entry.id   AF-A0A841R1P1-F1
#
_cell.length_a   1.000
_cell.length_b   1.000
_cell.length_c   1.000
_cell.angle_alpha   90.00
_cell.angle_beta   90.00
_cell.angle_gamma   90.00
#
_symmetry.space_group_name_H-M   'P 1'
#
loop_
_entity.id
_entity.type
_entity.pdbx_description
1 polymer ?
#
loop_
_entity_poly.entity_id
_entity_poly.type
_entity_poly.pdbx_seq_one_letter_code
_entity_poly.pdbx_strand_id
1 'polypeptide(L)'
;MKLFKNVGVEDLKAILTEGILPISKTGNDNWEEGLRGNNSTEVVYLHRPTGKKNTFTQYGIALVEVEIDDAKENQMSEIDGNIGKYTEFIADEVKPENITAVYIPEILKDRVSEDVKDVADRITWVKMTAEMMPPSHKLGDGDFDTIPVDDETLDLFARTTGVHTDDMDYFTGERENRVVFHLYDVRYEI
;
A
#
# COMPACT_ATOMS: atom_id res chain seq x y z
N MET A 1 -18.97 5.86 4.46
CA MET A 1 -18.23 4.64 4.91
C MET A 1 -16.73 4.88 4.89
N LYS A 2 -16.01 4.43 5.93
CA LYS A 2 -14.54 4.57 6.04
C LYS A 2 -13.83 3.45 5.28
N LEU A 3 -13.07 3.82 4.25
CA LEU A 3 -12.32 2.92 3.37
C LEU A 3 -10.90 3.44 3.18
N PHE A 4 -10.05 2.61 2.57
CA PHE A 4 -8.63 2.92 2.38
C PHE A 4 -8.14 2.59 0.97
N LYS A 5 -7.05 3.24 0.57
CA LYS A 5 -6.29 2.95 -0.64
C LYS A 5 -4.80 3.18 -0.40
N ASN A 6 -3.99 2.20 -0.77
CA ASN A 6 -2.54 2.37 -0.86
C ASN A 6 -2.20 3.05 -2.20
N VAL A 7 -1.28 4.01 -2.18
CA VAL A 7 -0.81 4.77 -3.34
C VAL A 7 0.68 5.10 -3.24
N GLY A 8 1.31 5.39 -4.38
CA GLY A 8 2.67 5.94 -4.42
C GLY A 8 2.71 7.34 -3.79
N VAL A 9 3.85 7.70 -3.20
CA VAL A 9 4.00 9.02 -2.54
C VAL A 9 4.02 10.16 -3.56
N GLU A 10 4.50 9.88 -4.77
CA GLU A 10 4.53 10.78 -5.92
C GLU A 10 3.13 11.20 -6.41
N ASP A 11 2.12 10.35 -6.21
CA ASP A 11 0.75 10.61 -6.64
C ASP A 11 -0.04 11.49 -5.66
N LEU A 12 0.46 11.68 -4.44
CA LEU A 12 -0.30 12.32 -3.36
C LEU A 12 -0.73 13.74 -3.68
N LYS A 13 0.09 14.51 -4.39
CA LYS A 13 -0.27 15.87 -4.80
C LYS A 13 -1.48 15.89 -5.73
N ALA A 14 -1.49 15.01 -6.74
CA ALA A 14 -2.59 14.89 -7.68
C ALA A 14 -3.84 14.36 -6.95
N ILE A 15 -3.69 13.30 -6.15
CA ILE A 15 -4.80 12.70 -5.39
C ILE A 15 -5.47 13.72 -4.46
N LEU A 16 -4.69 14.52 -3.73
CA LEU A 16 -5.23 15.50 -2.79
C LEU A 16 -5.84 16.73 -3.48
N THR A 17 -5.55 16.95 -4.76
CA THR A 17 -6.07 18.10 -5.53
C THR A 17 -7.27 17.70 -6.40
N GLU A 18 -7.19 16.55 -7.06
CA GLU A 18 -8.12 16.09 -8.09
C GLU A 18 -9.02 14.95 -7.60
N GLY A 19 -8.62 14.27 -6.54
CA GLY A 19 -9.28 13.08 -6.02
C GLY A 19 -8.60 11.81 -6.51
N ILE A 20 -9.18 10.67 -6.11
CA ILE A 20 -8.77 9.37 -6.63
C ILE A 20 -9.64 9.11 -7.85
N LEU A 21 -9.01 9.02 -9.02
CA LEU A 21 -9.67 8.83 -10.30
C LEU A 21 -9.40 7.43 -10.86
N PRO A 22 -10.30 6.87 -11.69
CA PRO A 22 -10.11 5.58 -12.33
C PRO A 22 -8.97 5.62 -13.36
N ILE A 23 -8.39 4.45 -13.65
CA ILE A 23 -7.27 4.28 -14.60
C ILE A 23 -7.62 4.85 -15.97
N SER A 24 -8.87 4.70 -16.42
CA SER A 24 -9.33 5.24 -17.71
C SER A 24 -9.21 6.76 -17.82
N LYS A 25 -9.15 7.48 -16.69
CA LYS A 25 -8.94 8.93 -16.63
C LYS A 25 -7.48 9.32 -16.41
N THR A 26 -6.74 8.58 -15.58
CA THR A 26 -5.38 8.95 -15.17
C THR A 26 -4.29 8.36 -16.06
N GLY A 27 -4.56 7.20 -16.68
CA GLY A 27 -3.54 6.38 -17.32
C GLY A 27 -2.51 5.78 -16.35
N ASN A 28 -2.68 5.99 -15.03
CA ASN A 28 -1.83 5.42 -13.99
C ASN A 28 -2.21 3.94 -13.82
N ASP A 29 -1.53 3.08 -14.57
CA ASP A 29 -1.66 1.63 -14.54
C ASP A 29 -0.43 1.02 -13.83
N ASN A 30 -0.24 1.38 -12.56
CA ASN A 30 0.83 0.83 -11.70
C ASN A 30 0.56 -0.63 -11.27
N TRP A 31 -0.04 -1.43 -12.16
CA TRP A 31 -0.47 -2.80 -11.89
C TRP A 31 0.46 -3.77 -12.61
N GLU A 32 0.72 -4.93 -12.02
CA GLU A 32 1.61 -5.94 -12.62
C GLU A 32 1.06 -6.45 -13.96
N GLU A 33 1.86 -6.30 -15.02
CA GLU A 33 1.53 -6.83 -16.34
C GLU A 33 1.29 -8.35 -16.29
N GLY A 34 0.13 -8.80 -16.76
CA GLY A 34 -0.17 -10.21 -16.97
C GLY A 34 -0.65 -11.01 -15.75
N LEU A 35 -0.72 -10.41 -14.56
CA LEU A 35 -1.23 -11.06 -13.33
C LEU A 35 -2.61 -10.56 -12.90
N ARG A 36 -3.20 -9.61 -13.65
CA ARG A 36 -4.53 -9.06 -13.39
C ARG A 36 -5.65 -10.04 -13.75
N GLY A 37 -6.62 -10.18 -12.86
CA GLY A 37 -7.98 -10.60 -13.25
C GLY A 37 -8.61 -9.58 -14.21
N ASN A 38 -9.74 -9.89 -14.84
CA ASN A 38 -10.41 -8.95 -15.77
C ASN A 38 -11.16 -7.83 -15.01
N ASN A 39 -10.43 -7.02 -14.24
CA ASN A 39 -10.94 -5.92 -13.43
C ASN A 39 -11.20 -4.67 -14.30
N SER A 40 -12.21 -3.87 -13.98
CA SER A 40 -12.57 -2.66 -14.72
C SER A 40 -11.50 -1.56 -14.57
N THR A 41 -11.22 -0.82 -15.64
CA THR A 41 -10.39 0.41 -15.59
C THR A 41 -11.22 1.67 -15.33
N GLU A 42 -12.55 1.54 -15.27
CA GLU A 42 -13.51 2.66 -15.15
C GLU A 42 -13.91 2.99 -13.71
N VAL A 43 -13.34 2.30 -12.73
CA VAL A 43 -13.67 2.47 -11.31
C VAL A 43 -12.41 2.58 -10.46
N VAL A 44 -12.57 3.17 -9.29
CA VAL A 44 -11.58 3.21 -8.22
C VAL A 44 -11.81 2.03 -7.28
N TYR A 45 -10.76 1.25 -7.07
CA TYR A 45 -10.72 0.18 -6.06
C TYR A 45 -10.25 0.73 -4.71
N LEU A 46 -11.04 0.44 -3.69
CA LEU A 46 -10.84 0.76 -2.28
C LEU A 46 -10.92 -0.52 -1.45
N HIS A 47 -10.33 -0.53 -0.27
CA HIS A 47 -10.36 -1.68 0.61
C HIS A 47 -10.78 -1.33 2.04
N ARG A 48 -11.42 -2.29 2.70
CA ARG A 48 -11.63 -2.31 4.14
C ARG A 48 -10.90 -3.51 4.73
N PRO A 49 -9.85 -3.31 5.54
CA PRO A 49 -9.11 -4.42 6.13
C PRO A 49 -10.01 -5.31 7.00
N THR A 50 -9.83 -6.62 6.93
CA THR A 50 -10.59 -7.62 7.72
C THR A 50 -9.77 -8.25 8.86
N GLY A 51 -8.49 -7.86 8.99
CA GLY A 51 -7.55 -8.41 9.96
C GLY A 51 -6.67 -7.35 10.62
N LYS A 52 -5.46 -7.76 11.05
CA LYS A 52 -4.52 -6.88 11.77
C LYS A 52 -3.74 -5.93 10.84
N LYS A 53 -3.43 -6.36 9.62
CA LYS A 53 -2.81 -5.50 8.61
C LYS A 53 -3.83 -4.54 8.02
N ASN A 54 -3.38 -3.34 7.67
CA ASN A 54 -4.18 -2.30 7.03
C ASN A 54 -3.49 -1.69 5.80
N THR A 55 -2.30 -2.20 5.46
CA THR A 55 -1.49 -1.77 4.33
C THR A 55 -1.24 -2.97 3.44
N PHE A 56 -1.39 -2.76 2.13
CA PHE A 56 -1.18 -3.77 1.11
C PHE A 56 0.00 -3.35 0.25
N THR A 57 1.09 -4.09 0.41
CA THR A 57 2.45 -3.67 0.10
C THR A 57 2.69 -3.48 -1.41
N GLN A 58 1.92 -4.18 -2.23
CA GLN A 58 1.96 -4.09 -3.68
C GLN A 58 1.35 -2.79 -4.27
N TYR A 59 0.64 -1.98 -3.47
CA TYR A 59 -0.15 -0.86 -3.99
C TYR A 59 0.39 0.51 -3.59
N GLY A 60 1.46 0.58 -2.80
CA GLY A 60 2.10 1.84 -2.43
C GLY A 60 2.29 2.03 -0.93
N ILE A 61 3.21 2.95 -0.60
CA ILE A 61 3.61 3.26 0.78
C ILE A 61 2.58 4.15 1.47
N ALA A 62 1.95 5.10 0.78
CA ALA A 62 1.00 5.99 1.42
C ALA A 62 -0.35 5.31 1.57
N LEU A 63 -0.93 5.34 2.77
CA LEU A 63 -2.29 4.85 3.02
C LEU A 63 -3.25 6.04 3.09
N VAL A 64 -4.11 6.16 2.08
CA VAL A 64 -5.13 7.20 1.98
C VAL A 64 -6.41 6.69 2.64
N GLU A 65 -6.92 7.45 3.60
CA GLU A 65 -8.21 7.22 4.23
C GLU A 65 -9.29 8.07 3.56
N VAL A 66 -10.42 7.44 3.29
CA VAL A 66 -11.55 8.10 2.63
C VAL A 66 -12.85 7.83 3.37
N GLU A 67 -13.73 8.82 3.37
CA GLU A 67 -15.12 8.70 3.81
C GLU A 67 -16.05 8.96 2.63
N ILE A 68 -16.65 7.89 2.11
CA ILE A 68 -17.46 7.89 0.88
C ILE A 68 -18.75 7.10 1.11
N ASP A 69 -19.91 7.49 0.59
CA ASP A 69 -21.19 6.84 0.94
C ASP A 69 -21.75 5.93 -0.16
N ASP A 70 -21.33 6.11 -1.40
CA ASP A 70 -21.85 5.45 -2.59
C ASP A 70 -20.93 4.34 -3.14
N ALA A 71 -19.85 4.01 -2.43
CA ALA A 71 -19.01 2.87 -2.75
C ALA A 71 -19.79 1.55 -2.60
N LYS A 72 -19.57 0.62 -3.53
CA LYS A 72 -20.25 -0.69 -3.58
C LYS A 72 -19.24 -1.79 -3.33
N GLU A 73 -19.63 -2.77 -2.53
CA GLU A 73 -18.79 -3.96 -2.33
C GLU A 73 -18.54 -4.67 -3.66
N ASN A 74 -17.28 -5.01 -3.92
CA ASN A 74 -16.86 -5.76 -5.10
C ASN A 74 -16.46 -7.17 -4.69
N GLN A 75 -16.94 -8.17 -5.42
CA GLN A 75 -16.57 -9.54 -5.17
C GLN A 75 -15.25 -9.85 -5.87
N MET A 76 -14.20 -10.07 -5.07
CA MET A 76 -12.92 -10.57 -5.57
C MET A 76 -13.09 -11.98 -6.17
N SER A 77 -12.24 -12.29 -7.15
CA SER A 77 -12.15 -13.63 -7.73
C SER A 77 -11.73 -14.65 -6.67
N GLU A 78 -12.24 -15.89 -6.75
CA GLU A 78 -11.87 -16.96 -5.82
C GLU A 78 -10.39 -17.36 -5.91
N ILE A 79 -9.73 -17.06 -7.04
CA ILE A 79 -8.31 -17.30 -7.27
C ILE A 79 -7.44 -16.07 -6.97
N ASP A 80 -8.03 -14.98 -6.48
CA ASP A 80 -7.28 -13.76 -6.16
C ASP A 80 -6.37 -13.98 -4.95
N GLY A 81 -5.09 -13.64 -5.06
CA GLY A 81 -4.11 -13.78 -3.98
C GLY A 81 -4.41 -12.94 -2.74
N ASN A 82 -5.36 -12.00 -2.81
CA ASN A 82 -5.80 -11.17 -1.70
C ASN A 82 -7.15 -11.57 -1.11
N ILE A 83 -7.77 -12.66 -1.57
CA ILE A 83 -9.03 -13.15 -1.01
C ILE A 83 -8.92 -13.35 0.51
N GLY A 84 -9.90 -12.82 1.24
CA GLY A 84 -9.97 -12.89 2.70
C GLY A 84 -9.07 -11.88 3.45
N LYS A 85 -8.13 -11.20 2.78
CA LYS A 85 -7.25 -10.21 3.42
C LYS A 85 -7.93 -8.85 3.65
N TYR A 86 -8.89 -8.49 2.82
CA TYR A 86 -9.76 -7.31 2.95
C TYR A 86 -11.11 -7.53 2.27
N THR A 87 -12.07 -6.65 2.54
CA THR A 87 -13.27 -6.49 1.70
C THR A 87 -12.99 -5.42 0.66
N GLU A 88 -13.18 -5.74 -0.62
CA GLU A 88 -12.97 -4.80 -1.73
C GLU A 88 -14.23 -3.98 -2.00
N PHE A 89 -14.05 -2.71 -2.34
CA PHE A 89 -15.11 -1.80 -2.74
C PHE A 89 -14.72 -1.07 -4.02
N ILE A 90 -15.72 -0.72 -4.83
CA ILE A 90 -15.58 0.11 -6.02
C ILE A 90 -16.41 1.38 -5.92
N ALA A 91 -15.88 2.47 -6.47
CA ALA A 91 -16.57 3.75 -6.66
C ALA A 91 -16.19 4.32 -8.04
N ASP A 92 -17.01 5.20 -8.61
CA ASP A 92 -16.69 5.84 -9.90
C ASP A 92 -15.45 6.74 -9.77
N GLU A 93 -15.36 7.49 -8.66
CA GLU A 93 -14.22 8.30 -8.25
C GLU A 93 -14.32 8.61 -6.74
N VAL A 94 -13.22 9.09 -6.14
CA VAL A 94 -13.23 9.66 -4.79
C VAL A 94 -12.86 11.13 -4.91
N LYS A 95 -13.72 12.04 -4.45
CA LYS A 95 -13.43 13.46 -4.53
C LYS A 95 -12.42 13.90 -3.46
N PRO A 96 -11.67 15.00 -3.67
CA PRO A 96 -10.74 15.53 -2.67
C PRO A 96 -11.36 15.72 -1.27
N GLU A 97 -12.61 16.19 -1.20
CA GLU A 97 -13.32 16.41 0.06
C GLU A 97 -13.64 15.11 0.83
N ASN A 98 -13.60 13.96 0.16
CA ASN A 98 -13.80 12.66 0.78
C ASN A 98 -12.51 12.08 1.35
N ILE A 99 -11.34 12.69 1.10
CA ILE A 99 -10.05 12.23 1.63
C ILE A 99 -9.82 12.84 3.02
N THR A 100 -9.95 12.01 4.05
CA THR A 100 -9.93 12.45 5.45
C THR A 100 -8.53 12.46 6.05
N ALA A 101 -7.65 11.55 5.63
CA ALA A 101 -6.27 11.47 6.12
C ALA A 101 -5.35 10.77 5.12
N VAL A 102 -4.05 11.07 5.22
CA VAL A 102 -2.98 10.34 4.54
C VAL A 102 -1.95 9.91 5.58
N TYR A 103 -1.62 8.62 5.61
CA TYR A 103 -0.67 8.04 6.55
C TYR A 103 0.58 7.57 5.84
N ILE A 104 1.75 7.94 6.36
CA ILE A 104 3.05 7.49 5.86
C ILE A 104 3.92 7.05 7.05
N PRO A 105 4.66 5.93 6.96
CA PRO A 105 5.56 5.50 8.01
C PRO A 105 6.60 6.56 8.39
N GLU A 106 6.73 6.86 9.67
CA GLU A 106 7.68 7.86 10.19
C GLU A 106 9.13 7.52 9.85
N ILE A 107 9.45 6.22 9.76
CA ILE A 107 10.79 5.73 9.40
C ILE A 107 11.20 6.12 7.96
N LEU A 108 10.24 6.48 7.10
CA LEU A 108 10.49 6.91 5.72
C LEU A 108 10.47 8.43 5.55
N LYS A 109 10.21 9.18 6.62
CA LYS A 109 9.97 10.62 6.56
C LYS A 109 11.07 11.38 5.83
N ASP A 110 12.32 11.16 6.21
CA ASP A 110 13.45 11.89 5.61
C ASP A 110 13.64 11.58 4.13
N ARG A 111 13.17 10.42 3.67
CA ARG A 111 13.32 10.00 2.27
C ARG A 111 12.24 10.53 1.35
N VAL A 112 11.03 10.75 1.86
CA VAL A 112 9.87 11.15 1.04
C VAL A 112 9.40 12.59 1.30
N SER A 113 10.00 13.28 2.27
CA SER A 113 9.59 14.64 2.66
C SER A 113 9.64 15.64 1.49
N GLU A 114 10.59 15.49 0.56
CA GLU A 114 10.68 16.36 -0.61
C GLU A 114 9.54 16.09 -1.61
N ASP A 115 9.17 14.83 -1.81
CA ASP A 115 8.08 14.42 -2.71
C ASP A 115 6.72 14.91 -2.23
N VAL A 116 6.53 14.92 -0.90
CA VAL A 116 5.28 15.33 -0.26
C VAL A 116 5.31 16.76 0.26
N LYS A 117 6.34 17.56 -0.05
CA LYS A 117 6.51 18.91 0.53
C LYS A 117 5.32 19.84 0.31
N ASP A 118 4.66 19.71 -0.86
CA ASP A 118 3.53 20.56 -1.25
C ASP A 118 2.23 20.18 -0.53
N VAL A 119 2.19 19.01 0.11
CA VAL A 119 1.03 18.48 0.84
C VAL A 119 1.39 18.02 2.26
N ALA A 120 2.51 18.50 2.80
CA ALA A 120 3.09 18.02 4.06
C ALA A 120 2.16 18.23 5.27
N ASP A 121 1.31 19.25 5.23
CA ASP A 121 0.29 19.55 6.24
C ASP A 121 -0.87 18.54 6.26
N ARG A 122 -1.03 17.76 5.19
CA ARG A 122 -2.02 16.69 5.06
C ARG A 122 -1.48 15.32 5.45
N ILE A 123 -0.18 15.20 5.71
CA ILE A 123 0.47 13.93 6.04
C ILE A 123 0.48 13.70 7.56
N THR A 124 -0.04 12.54 7.96
CA THR A 124 0.12 12.01 9.32
C THR A 124 1.24 10.97 9.31
N TRP A 125 2.34 11.29 9.99
CA TRP A 125 3.44 10.36 10.19
C TRP A 125 3.07 9.35 11.27
N VAL A 126 3.19 8.06 10.94
CA VAL A 126 2.72 6.97 11.81
C VAL A 126 3.82 5.96 12.06
N LYS A 127 3.75 5.32 13.22
CA LYS A 127 4.54 4.10 13.47
C LYS A 127 4.05 2.96 12.59
N MET A 128 4.95 2.05 12.29
CA MET A 128 4.62 0.82 11.59
C MET A 128 5.20 -0.39 12.28
N THR A 129 4.49 -1.51 12.18
CA THR A 129 4.99 -2.84 12.49
C THR A 129 4.86 -3.71 11.26
N ALA A 130 5.71 -4.72 11.15
CA ALA A 130 5.62 -5.70 10.09
C ALA A 130 6.12 -7.06 10.59
N GLU A 131 5.88 -8.08 9.78
CA GLU A 131 6.47 -9.39 9.92
C GLU A 131 7.35 -9.69 8.71
N MET A 132 8.23 -10.68 8.81
CA MET A 132 9.07 -11.13 7.70
C MET A 132 9.21 -12.64 7.71
N MET A 133 9.62 -13.20 6.57
CA MET A 133 10.01 -14.61 6.53
C MET A 133 11.25 -14.84 7.42
N PRO A 134 11.30 -15.93 8.19
CA PRO A 134 12.48 -16.26 8.98
C PRO A 134 13.70 -16.38 8.07
N PRO A 135 14.89 -15.87 8.47
CA PRO A 135 16.12 -16.01 7.67
C PRO A 135 16.51 -17.46 7.37
N SER A 136 16.02 -18.41 8.16
CA SER A 136 16.26 -19.85 7.98
C SER A 136 15.34 -20.52 6.95
N HIS A 137 14.31 -19.82 6.46
CA HIS A 137 13.37 -20.39 5.49
C HIS A 137 14.06 -20.67 4.16
N LYS A 138 13.74 -21.83 3.55
CA LYS A 138 14.22 -22.21 2.23
C LYS A 138 13.05 -22.25 1.25
N LEU A 139 13.25 -21.65 0.08
CA LEU A 139 12.31 -21.74 -1.04
C LEU A 139 11.89 -23.21 -1.29
N GLY A 140 10.60 -23.49 -1.13
CA GLY A 140 10.01 -24.82 -1.31
C GLY A 140 9.42 -25.45 -0.04
N ASP A 141 9.68 -24.89 1.14
CA ASP A 141 8.87 -25.16 2.33
C ASP A 141 7.49 -24.50 2.12
N GLY A 142 6.40 -25.18 2.52
CA GLY A 142 5.01 -24.76 2.29
C GLY A 142 4.60 -23.49 3.05
N ASP A 143 3.43 -23.50 3.71
CA ASP A 143 3.03 -22.40 4.60
C ASP A 143 4.16 -22.11 5.60
N PHE A 144 4.57 -20.85 5.69
CA PHE A 144 5.66 -20.40 6.55
C PHE A 144 5.12 -19.49 7.65
N ASP A 145 5.58 -19.75 8.88
CA ASP A 145 5.34 -18.82 9.98
C ASP A 145 6.21 -17.58 9.78
N THR A 146 5.58 -16.43 9.70
CA THR A 146 6.24 -15.12 9.72
C THR A 146 6.68 -14.77 11.13
N ILE A 147 7.74 -13.96 11.25
CA ILE A 147 8.26 -13.46 12.53
C ILE A 147 8.17 -11.93 12.59
N PRO A 148 7.92 -11.33 13.76
CA PRO A 148 7.97 -9.88 13.92
C PRO A 148 9.32 -9.32 13.50
N VAL A 149 9.30 -8.19 12.80
CA VAL A 149 10.50 -7.47 12.37
C VAL A 149 11.04 -6.65 13.54
N ASP A 150 12.36 -6.70 13.76
CA ASP A 150 13.04 -5.90 14.77
C ASP A 150 13.38 -4.49 14.26
N ASP A 151 13.71 -3.58 15.18
CA ASP A 151 14.02 -2.19 14.87
C ASP A 151 15.22 -2.06 13.90
N GLU A 152 16.24 -2.92 14.04
CA GLU A 152 17.41 -2.91 13.15
C GLU A 152 17.02 -3.25 11.70
N THR A 153 16.12 -4.22 11.51
CA THR A 153 15.62 -4.59 10.19
C THR A 153 14.68 -3.53 9.63
N LEU A 154 13.84 -2.87 10.45
CA LEU A 154 13.04 -1.72 10.02
C LEU A 154 13.92 -0.54 9.59
N ASP A 155 14.99 -0.25 10.31
CA ASP A 155 15.97 0.78 9.96
C ASP A 155 16.72 0.44 8.66
N LEU A 156 17.03 -0.84 8.42
CA LEU A 156 17.59 -1.28 7.15
C LEU A 156 16.59 -1.13 6.00
N PHE A 157 15.34 -1.54 6.22
CA PHE A 157 14.26 -1.35 5.25
C PHE A 157 14.11 0.13 4.87
N ALA A 158 14.00 1.00 5.86
CA ALA A 158 13.84 2.44 5.65
C ALA A 158 14.93 3.03 4.76
N ARG A 159 16.18 2.57 4.93
CA ARG A 159 17.34 3.05 4.13
C ARG A 159 17.39 2.50 2.71
N THR A 160 16.83 1.32 2.47
CA THR A 160 17.09 0.55 1.23
C THR A 160 15.89 0.41 0.32
N THR A 161 14.67 0.58 0.85
CA THR A 161 13.46 0.37 0.08
C THR A 161 13.31 1.35 -1.08
N GLY A 162 12.68 0.90 -2.17
CA GLY A 162 12.27 1.78 -3.27
C GLY A 162 11.04 2.58 -2.84
N VAL A 163 11.18 3.90 -2.70
CA VAL A 163 10.04 4.78 -2.36
C VAL A 163 9.24 5.22 -3.58
N HIS A 164 9.85 5.12 -4.76
CA HIS A 164 9.21 5.19 -6.08
C HIS A 164 9.65 3.94 -6.81
N THR A 165 8.74 2.98 -7.00
CA THR A 165 9.09 1.74 -7.69
C THR A 165 7.96 1.27 -8.57
N ASP A 166 8.33 0.81 -9.75
CA ASP A 166 7.48 0.04 -10.66
C ASP A 166 7.65 -1.48 -10.39
N ASP A 167 8.47 -1.84 -9.38
CA ASP A 167 8.67 -3.22 -8.96
C ASP A 167 7.46 -3.75 -8.18
N MET A 168 7.37 -5.08 -8.11
CA MET A 168 6.23 -5.84 -7.58
C MET A 168 5.82 -5.50 -6.13
N ASP A 169 6.72 -4.95 -5.30
CA ASP A 169 6.41 -4.71 -3.88
C ASP A 169 7.18 -3.52 -3.27
N TYR A 170 6.43 -2.49 -2.85
CA TYR A 170 6.94 -1.29 -2.18
C TYR A 170 7.59 -1.59 -0.81
N PHE A 171 7.33 -2.76 -0.22
CA PHE A 171 7.87 -3.13 1.09
C PHE A 171 9.02 -4.14 0.97
N THR A 172 9.84 -3.95 -0.05
CA THR A 172 11.08 -4.70 -0.26
C THR A 172 12.28 -3.89 0.23
N GLY A 173 13.14 -4.50 1.03
CA GLY A 173 14.44 -3.97 1.43
C GLY A 173 15.60 -4.81 0.89
N GLU A 174 16.82 -4.27 0.96
CA GLU A 174 18.04 -4.93 0.47
C GLU A 174 19.06 -5.11 1.62
N ARG A 175 19.65 -6.30 1.73
CA ARG A 175 20.80 -6.60 2.61
C ARG A 175 22.10 -6.54 1.80
N GLU A 176 23.23 -6.61 2.50
CA GLU A 176 24.54 -6.78 1.85
C GLU A 176 24.52 -7.92 0.81
N ASN A 177 25.25 -7.72 -0.29
CA ASN A 177 25.32 -8.66 -1.43
C ASN A 177 24.01 -8.81 -2.22
N ARG A 178 23.13 -7.81 -2.23
CA ARG A 178 21.89 -7.78 -3.03
C ARG A 178 20.87 -8.85 -2.64
N VAL A 179 20.92 -9.32 -1.40
CA VAL A 179 19.91 -10.24 -0.87
C VAL A 179 18.69 -9.41 -0.48
N VAL A 180 17.58 -9.58 -1.20
CA VAL A 180 16.32 -8.88 -0.91
C VAL A 180 15.56 -9.55 0.23
N PHE A 181 14.78 -8.76 0.97
CA PHE A 181 13.81 -9.25 1.94
C PHE A 181 12.51 -8.46 1.81
N HIS A 182 11.39 -9.13 2.08
CA HIS A 182 10.07 -8.53 1.99
C HIS A 182 9.46 -8.41 3.39
N LEU A 183 8.79 -7.29 3.63
CA LEU A 183 7.95 -7.12 4.81
C LEU A 183 6.53 -7.59 4.49
N TYR A 184 5.99 -8.45 5.33
CA TYR A 184 4.64 -8.98 5.28
C TYR A 184 3.81 -8.41 6.43
N ASP A 185 2.49 -8.52 6.32
CA ASP A 185 1.53 -8.10 7.34
C ASP A 185 1.80 -6.71 7.94
N VAL A 186 2.17 -5.79 7.05
CA VAL A 186 2.45 -4.40 7.38
C VAL A 186 1.23 -3.74 7.99
N ARG A 187 1.45 -3.09 9.13
CA ARG A 187 0.42 -2.38 9.87
C ARG A 187 0.90 -0.98 10.24
N TYR A 188 0.07 0.00 9.94
CA TYR A 188 0.20 1.37 10.42
C TYR A 188 -0.58 1.55 11.71
N GLU A 189 0.00 2.20 12.70
CA GLU A 189 -0.64 2.49 13.98
C GLU A 189 -1.60 3.70 13.86
N ILE A 190 -2.83 3.43 13.41
CA ILE A 190 -3.93 4.40 13.17
C ILE A 190 -5.23 4.02 13.89
#